data_AF-A0A259GW86-F1
#
_entry.id   AF-A0A259GW86-F1
#
_cell.length_a   1.000
_cell.length_b   1.000
_cell.length_c   1.000
_cell.angle_alpha   90.00
_cell.angle_beta   90.00
_cell.angle_gamma   90.00
#
_symmetry.space_group_name_H-M   'P 1'
#
loop_
_entity.id
_entity.type
_entity.pdbx_description
1 polymer ?
#
loop_
_entity_poly.entity_id
_entity_poly.type
_entity_poly.pdbx_seq_one_letter_code
_entity_poly.pdbx_strand_id
1 'polypeptide(L)'
;MAGMSSFSAGFAARHDAAAQALHRAFDDRPDGFAPADLKARAANRGGPKSYAPQESAPKSFSPADPGSDPTQGWDPVNPQAESTGFVDPIETARAAGFAEGLAHGRDLERDAQERDVALLQSLAHALRTSERLDRDQLARQLREAVMVLLTKLVGEAGISADLLASRIAAATDILADSAESAMLRVHP
;
A
#
# COMPACT_ATOMS: atom_id res chain seq x y z
N MET A 1 -9.49 50.85 3.30
CA MET A 1 -8.95 50.21 4.51
C MET A 1 -8.98 48.71 4.27
N ALA A 2 -7.80 48.09 4.17
CA ALA A 2 -7.60 46.72 3.71
C ALA A 2 -8.05 45.69 4.78
N GLY A 3 -8.72 44.63 4.34
CA GLY A 3 -8.98 43.43 5.15
C GLY A 3 -8.49 42.21 4.38
N MET A 4 -7.26 41.76 4.69
CA MET A 4 -6.68 40.51 4.19
C MET A 4 -7.45 39.32 4.78
N SER A 5 -8.26 38.65 3.97
CA SER A 5 -8.79 37.32 4.29
C SER A 5 -7.65 36.30 4.18
N SER A 6 -7.16 35.85 5.34
CA SER A 6 -6.10 34.86 5.47
C SER A 6 -6.52 33.52 4.86
N PHE A 7 -5.75 33.05 3.87
CA PHE A 7 -5.84 31.68 3.38
C PHE A 7 -5.24 30.75 4.45
N SER A 8 -6.07 29.94 5.10
CA SER A 8 -5.60 28.92 6.06
C SER A 8 -5.39 27.60 5.32
N ALA A 9 -4.14 27.15 5.28
CA ALA A 9 -3.75 25.91 4.60
C ALA A 9 -4.43 24.68 5.25
N GLY A 10 -5.19 23.92 4.46
CA GLY A 10 -5.91 22.70 4.86
C GLY A 10 -5.04 21.48 5.21
N PHE A 11 -3.81 21.72 5.69
CA PHE A 11 -2.91 20.71 6.22
C PHE A 11 -2.97 20.61 7.75
N ALA A 12 -3.28 21.70 8.47
CA ALA A 12 -3.33 21.68 9.94
C ALA A 12 -4.52 20.85 10.49
N ALA A 13 -5.69 20.91 9.84
CA ALA A 13 -6.89 20.20 10.31
C ALA A 13 -6.77 18.67 10.24
N ARG A 14 -5.86 18.14 9.42
CA ARG A 14 -5.62 16.69 9.29
C ARG A 14 -4.79 16.14 10.44
N HIS A 15 -3.91 16.97 11.01
CA HIS A 15 -3.13 16.59 12.17
C HIS A 15 -3.99 16.44 13.42
N ASP A 16 -4.99 17.31 13.62
CA ASP A 16 -5.94 17.17 14.74
C ASP A 16 -6.83 15.93 14.59
N ALA A 17 -7.34 15.65 13.39
CA ALA A 17 -8.14 14.45 13.14
C ALA A 17 -7.33 13.16 13.33
N ALA A 18 -6.07 13.14 12.86
CA ALA A 18 -5.16 12.01 13.05
C ALA A 18 -4.74 11.85 14.52
N ALA A 19 -4.50 12.96 15.24
CA ALA A 19 -4.18 12.95 16.65
C ALA A 19 -5.36 12.45 17.49
N GLN A 20 -6.59 12.88 17.19
CA GLN A 20 -7.80 12.41 17.87
C GLN A 20 -8.11 10.93 17.56
N ALA A 21 -7.86 10.47 16.33
CA ALA A 21 -7.99 9.07 15.97
C ALA A 21 -6.98 8.17 16.70
N LEU A 22 -5.72 8.63 16.82
CA LEU A 22 -4.70 7.93 17.60
C LEU A 22 -5.02 7.94 19.10
N HIS A 23 -5.52 9.05 19.65
CA HIS A 23 -5.91 9.12 21.06
C HIS A 23 -7.02 8.11 21.39
N ARG A 24 -8.06 8.02 20.54
CA ARG A 24 -9.13 7.01 20.69
C ARG A 24 -8.60 5.58 20.59
N ALA A 25 -7.66 5.31 19.68
CA ALA A 25 -7.07 3.99 19.52
C ALA A 25 -6.21 3.54 20.72
N PHE A 26 -5.70 4.49 21.54
CA PHE A 26 -4.91 4.18 22.73
C PHE A 26 -5.69 4.27 24.05
N ASP A 27 -6.85 4.96 24.06
CA ASP A 27 -7.79 5.00 25.18
C ASP A 27 -8.69 3.76 25.23
N ASP A 28 -9.03 3.18 24.06
CA ASP A 28 -9.82 1.95 23.97
C ASP A 28 -8.91 0.71 24.09
N ARG A 29 -8.27 0.57 25.26
CA ARG A 29 -7.50 -0.65 25.58
C ARG A 29 -8.45 -1.75 26.06
N PRO A 30 -8.49 -2.93 25.42
CA PRO A 30 -8.98 -4.12 26.10
C PRO A 30 -8.10 -4.41 27.33
N ASP A 31 -8.68 -4.99 28.38
CA ASP A 31 -8.12 -5.32 29.71
C ASP A 31 -6.90 -6.27 29.71
N GLY A 32 -5.93 -6.08 28.83
CA GLY A 32 -4.91 -7.07 28.55
C GLY A 32 -3.62 -6.47 28.02
N PHE A 33 -3.01 -5.55 28.78
CA PHE A 33 -1.57 -5.36 29.01
C PHE A 33 -1.30 -3.98 29.64
N ALA A 34 -1.90 -3.70 30.79
CA ALA A 34 -1.47 -2.60 31.65
C ALA A 34 -0.41 -3.10 32.65
N PRO A 35 0.59 -2.29 33.03
CA PRO A 35 1.46 -2.61 34.15
C PRO A 35 0.58 -2.90 35.37
N ALA A 36 0.62 -4.13 35.87
CA ALA A 36 -0.24 -4.54 36.96
C ALA A 36 0.01 -3.63 38.17
N ASP A 37 -1.04 -2.99 38.68
CA ASP A 37 -0.93 -2.20 39.90
C ASP A 37 -0.67 -3.16 41.08
N LEU A 38 0.61 -3.26 41.43
CA LEU A 38 1.11 -4.13 42.49
C LEU A 38 0.51 -3.74 43.85
N LYS A 39 0.13 -2.47 44.03
CA LYS A 39 -0.44 -1.95 45.27
C LYS A 39 -1.89 -2.40 45.44
N ALA A 40 -2.69 -2.37 44.37
CA ALA A 40 -4.04 -2.92 44.35
C ALA A 40 -4.05 -4.44 44.55
N ARG A 41 -3.09 -5.16 43.95
CA ARG A 41 -2.92 -6.60 44.14
C ARG A 41 -2.51 -6.99 45.56
N ALA A 42 -1.69 -6.17 46.22
CA ALA A 42 -1.31 -6.37 47.61
C ALA A 42 -2.47 -6.11 48.57
N ALA A 43 -3.35 -5.15 48.27
CA ALA A 43 -4.54 -4.86 49.08
C ALA A 43 -5.60 -5.98 49.02
N ASN A 44 -5.76 -6.64 47.87
CA ASN A 44 -6.75 -7.70 47.68
C ASN A 44 -6.30 -9.11 48.12
N ARG A 45 -5.04 -9.29 48.52
CA ARG A 45 -4.56 -10.53 49.15
C ARG A 45 -4.40 -10.29 50.64
N GLY A 46 -5.41 -10.72 51.40
CA GLY A 46 -5.45 -10.59 52.84
C GLY A 46 -4.15 -10.97 53.52
N GLY A 47 -3.56 -9.99 54.22
CA GLY A 47 -2.52 -10.11 55.24
C GLY A 47 -1.18 -10.76 54.83
N PRO A 48 -0.08 -10.46 55.54
CA PRO A 48 1.13 -11.24 55.42
C PRO A 48 0.84 -12.69 55.83
N LYS A 49 0.99 -13.62 54.87
CA LYS A 49 0.93 -15.06 55.16
C LYS A 49 2.12 -15.41 56.03
N SER A 50 1.88 -15.67 57.32
CA SER A 50 2.88 -16.26 58.20
C SER A 50 3.26 -17.64 57.66
N TYR A 51 4.55 -17.85 57.39
CA TYR A 51 5.09 -19.17 57.10
C TYR A 51 5.17 -19.95 58.42
N ALA A 52 4.05 -20.52 58.85
CA ALA A 52 4.07 -21.67 59.73
C ALA A 52 4.37 -22.91 58.85
N PRO A 53 5.25 -23.84 59.28
CA PRO A 53 5.44 -25.09 58.57
C PRO A 53 4.12 -25.87 58.63
N GLN A 54 3.36 -25.90 57.53
CA GLN A 54 2.31 -26.89 57.36
C GLN A 54 2.99 -28.19 56.95
N GLU A 55 2.74 -29.25 57.72
CA GLU A 55 3.07 -30.61 57.36
C GLU A 55 2.25 -31.01 56.13
N SER A 56 2.73 -30.65 54.93
CA SER A 56 2.15 -31.15 53.68
C SER A 56 2.76 -32.51 53.38
N ALA A 57 2.00 -33.57 53.60
CA ALA A 57 2.29 -34.87 53.01
C ALA A 57 2.52 -34.73 51.48
N PRO A 58 3.38 -35.57 50.87
CA PRO A 58 3.65 -35.51 49.45
C PRO A 58 2.33 -35.66 48.67
N LYS A 59 2.03 -34.68 47.82
CA LYS A 59 0.88 -34.74 46.92
C LYS A 59 1.16 -35.83 45.88
N SER A 60 0.55 -36.99 46.04
CA SER A 60 0.58 -38.06 45.05
C SER A 60 -0.26 -37.63 43.84
N PHE A 61 0.33 -37.67 42.64
CA PHE A 61 -0.40 -37.49 41.40
C PHE A 61 -1.38 -38.67 41.25
N SER A 62 -2.67 -38.36 41.19
CA SER A 62 -3.69 -39.29 40.72
C SER A 62 -4.01 -38.96 39.27
N PRO A 63 -4.01 -39.96 38.35
CA PRO A 63 -4.40 -39.74 36.96
C PRO A 63 -5.79 -39.09 36.85
N ALA A 64 -6.02 -38.32 35.78
CA ALA A 64 -7.29 -37.63 35.55
C ALA A 64 -8.48 -38.60 35.40
N ASP A 65 -8.22 -39.85 35.00
CA ASP A 65 -9.19 -40.93 34.93
C ASP A 65 -8.59 -42.22 35.53
N PRO A 66 -8.96 -42.59 36.77
CA PRO A 66 -8.47 -43.81 37.43
C PRO A 66 -9.07 -45.11 36.87
N GLY A 67 -10.16 -45.02 36.10
CA GLY A 67 -10.86 -46.17 35.52
C GLY A 67 -10.35 -46.53 34.12
N SER A 68 -9.71 -45.59 33.43
CA SER A 68 -9.03 -45.85 32.16
C SER A 68 -7.59 -46.28 32.41
N ASP A 69 -7.26 -47.52 32.06
CA ASP A 69 -5.86 -47.91 31.92
C ASP A 69 -5.42 -47.60 30.48
N PRO A 70 -4.60 -46.57 30.23
CA PRO A 70 -4.13 -46.22 28.89
C PRO A 70 -3.24 -47.31 28.27
N THR A 71 -2.83 -48.30 29.07
CA THR A 71 -2.01 -49.43 28.63
C THR A 71 -2.81 -50.72 28.48
N GLN A 72 -4.13 -50.68 28.66
CA GLN A 72 -4.98 -51.87 28.49
C GLN A 72 -4.90 -52.38 27.04
N GLY A 73 -4.34 -53.58 26.86
CA GLY A 73 -4.12 -54.18 25.53
C GLY A 73 -2.83 -53.75 24.84
N TRP A 74 -1.97 -52.96 25.49
CA TRP A 74 -0.64 -52.65 25.01
C TRP A 74 0.31 -53.83 25.29
N ASP A 75 0.74 -54.51 24.23
CA ASP A 75 1.75 -55.58 24.29
C ASP A 75 3.10 -55.06 23.74
N PRO A 76 4.12 -54.83 24.59
CA PRO A 76 5.42 -54.30 24.18
C PRO A 76 6.21 -55.23 23.27
N VAL A 77 5.83 -56.50 23.17
CA VAL A 77 6.53 -57.50 22.35
C VAL A 77 5.71 -57.95 21.14
N ASN A 78 4.53 -57.37 20.90
CA ASN A 78 3.71 -57.67 19.72
C ASN A 78 4.32 -57.00 18.46
N PRO A 79 4.91 -57.77 17.54
CA PRO A 79 5.56 -57.24 16.34
C PRO A 79 4.55 -56.74 15.29
N GLN A 80 3.25 -56.97 15.50
CA GLN A 80 2.15 -56.51 14.63
C GLN A 80 1.42 -55.29 15.20
N ALA A 81 1.91 -54.69 16.30
CA ALA A 81 1.35 -53.44 16.78
C ALA A 81 1.51 -52.35 15.70
N GLU A 82 0.39 -51.82 15.21
CA GLU A 82 0.41 -50.69 14.27
C GLU A 82 1.11 -49.52 14.94
N SER A 83 2.13 -48.95 14.28
CA SER A 83 2.75 -47.73 14.79
C SER A 83 1.70 -46.63 14.72
N THR A 84 1.22 -46.18 15.88
CA THR A 84 0.49 -44.92 15.95
C THR A 84 1.49 -43.84 15.54
N GLY A 85 1.44 -43.44 14.26
CA GLY A 85 2.41 -42.54 13.67
C GLY A 85 2.57 -41.30 14.55
N PHE A 86 3.80 -40.99 14.95
CA PHE A 86 4.08 -39.80 15.73
C PHE A 86 3.66 -38.58 14.92
N VAL A 87 2.63 -37.88 15.39
CA VAL A 87 2.22 -36.59 14.83
C VAL A 87 3.07 -35.52 15.52
N ASP A 88 3.94 -34.88 14.74
CA ASP A 88 4.74 -33.76 15.25
C ASP A 88 3.81 -32.57 15.54
N PRO A 89 3.65 -32.17 16.81
CA PRO A 89 2.77 -31.05 17.17
C PRO A 89 3.26 -29.72 16.60
N ILE A 90 4.58 -29.56 16.40
CA ILE A 90 5.17 -28.35 15.84
C ILE A 90 4.83 -28.24 14.36
N GLU A 91 4.98 -29.33 13.61
CA GLU A 91 4.62 -29.34 12.19
C GLU A 91 3.12 -29.13 11.99
N THR A 92 2.30 -29.73 12.85
CA THR A 92 0.84 -29.52 12.84
C THR A 92 0.48 -28.05 13.10
N ALA A 93 1.10 -27.42 14.10
CA ALA A 93 0.87 -26.00 14.41
C ALA A 93 1.35 -25.09 13.28
N ARG A 94 2.49 -25.41 12.65
CA ARG A 94 3.03 -24.68 11.49
C ARG A 94 2.06 -24.75 10.31
N ALA A 95 1.58 -25.94 9.97
CA ALA A 95 0.66 -26.14 8.86
C ALA A 95 -0.66 -25.37 9.08
N ALA A 96 -1.19 -25.40 10.31
CA ALA A 96 -2.38 -24.64 10.68
C ALA A 96 -2.16 -23.12 10.55
N GLY A 97 -1.06 -22.60 11.10
CA GLY A 97 -0.74 -21.17 11.00
C GLY A 97 -0.48 -20.71 9.57
N PHE A 98 0.14 -21.54 8.73
CA PHE A 98 0.33 -21.25 7.32
C PHE A 98 -1.01 -21.20 6.56
N ALA A 99 -1.92 -22.13 6.84
CA ALA A 99 -3.26 -22.14 6.24
C ALA A 99 -4.08 -20.91 6.66
N GLU A 100 -4.03 -20.53 7.94
CA GLU A 100 -4.67 -19.32 8.46
C GLU A 100 -4.09 -18.06 7.80
N GLY A 101 -2.76 -17.96 7.72
CA GLY A 101 -2.08 -16.84 7.06
C GLY A 101 -2.44 -16.69 5.59
N LEU A 102 -2.52 -17.80 4.84
CA LEU A 102 -2.96 -17.78 3.44
C LEU A 102 -4.42 -17.36 3.29
N ALA A 103 -5.32 -17.81 4.18
CA ALA A 103 -6.71 -17.40 4.17
C ALA A 103 -6.82 -15.90 4.44
N HIS A 104 -6.16 -15.41 5.49
CA HIS A 104 -6.14 -14.00 5.85
C HIS A 104 -5.55 -13.12 4.74
N GLY A 105 -4.46 -13.56 4.10
CA GLY A 105 -3.85 -12.84 2.98
C GLY A 105 -4.80 -12.69 1.79
N ARG A 106 -5.56 -13.74 1.45
CA ARG A 106 -6.56 -13.70 0.37
C ARG A 106 -7.70 -12.74 0.68
N ASP A 107 -8.12 -12.65 1.94
CA ASP A 107 -9.18 -11.72 2.33
C ASP A 107 -8.69 -10.27 2.25
N LEU A 108 -7.46 -9.98 2.69
CA LEU A 108 -6.86 -8.65 2.52
C LEU A 108 -6.70 -8.25 1.05
N GLU A 109 -6.32 -9.18 0.18
CA GLU A 109 -6.25 -8.96 -1.27
C GLU A 109 -7.63 -8.65 -1.85
N ARG A 110 -8.66 -9.40 -1.45
CA ARG A 110 -10.04 -9.16 -1.88
C ARG A 110 -10.50 -7.76 -1.45
N ASP A 111 -10.27 -7.38 -0.20
CA ASP A 111 -10.63 -6.06 0.32
C ASP A 111 -9.89 -4.92 -0.38
N ALA A 112 -8.62 -5.14 -0.74
CA ALA A 112 -7.85 -4.18 -1.53
C ALA A 112 -8.43 -4.04 -2.95
N GLN A 113 -8.73 -5.16 -3.62
CA GLN A 113 -9.31 -5.15 -4.96
C GLN A 113 -10.69 -4.50 -4.98
N GLU A 114 -11.55 -4.78 -3.99
CA GLU A 114 -12.88 -4.15 -3.87
C GLU A 114 -12.78 -2.64 -3.69
N ARG A 115 -11.84 -2.17 -2.84
CA ARG A 115 -11.56 -0.74 -2.69
C ARG A 115 -11.06 -0.12 -3.98
N ASP A 116 -10.13 -0.77 -4.68
CA ASP A 116 -9.58 -0.24 -5.94
C ASP A 116 -10.65 -0.15 -7.03
N VAL A 117 -11.51 -1.17 -7.15
CA VAL A 117 -12.65 -1.16 -8.07
C VAL A 117 -13.62 -0.02 -7.70
N ALA A 118 -13.94 0.15 -6.43
CA ALA A 118 -14.81 1.24 -5.98
C ALA A 118 -14.19 2.62 -6.27
N LEU A 119 -12.88 2.78 -6.06
CA LEU A 119 -12.16 4.01 -6.39
C LEU A 119 -12.19 4.28 -7.88
N LEU A 120 -11.91 3.29 -8.73
CA LEU A 120 -11.96 3.43 -10.19
C LEU A 120 -13.36 3.75 -10.69
N GLN A 121 -14.39 3.13 -10.12
CA GLN A 121 -15.78 3.45 -10.44
C GLN A 121 -16.14 4.87 -10.03
N SER A 122 -15.71 5.30 -8.84
CA SER A 122 -15.92 6.68 -8.36
C SER A 122 -15.20 7.70 -9.25
N LEU A 123 -13.98 7.40 -9.69
CA LEU A 123 -13.20 8.23 -10.62
C LEU A 123 -13.88 8.27 -11.99
N ALA A 124 -14.29 7.14 -12.54
CA ALA A 124 -15.00 7.09 -13.82
C ALA A 124 -16.35 7.80 -13.78
N HIS A 125 -17.05 7.74 -12.64
CA HIS A 125 -18.25 8.53 -12.42
C HIS A 125 -17.91 10.02 -12.37
N ALA A 126 -16.94 10.42 -11.55
CA ALA A 126 -16.49 11.81 -11.42
C ALA A 126 -16.06 12.40 -12.76
N LEU A 127 -15.33 11.65 -13.59
CA LEU A 127 -14.90 12.06 -14.94
C LEU A 127 -16.07 12.21 -15.93
N ARG A 128 -17.11 11.38 -15.82
CA ARG A 128 -18.33 11.52 -16.64
C ARG A 128 -19.20 12.68 -16.20
N THR A 129 -19.36 12.87 -14.90
CA THR A 129 -20.13 13.99 -14.32
C THR A 129 -19.38 15.30 -14.35
N SER A 130 -18.04 15.26 -14.46
CA SER A 130 -17.25 16.44 -14.73
C SER A 130 -17.40 16.82 -16.20
N GLU A 131 -18.52 17.46 -16.53
CA GLU A 131 -18.69 18.31 -17.72
C GLU A 131 -17.60 19.40 -17.84
N ARG A 132 -16.74 19.54 -16.83
CA ARG A 132 -15.67 20.54 -16.72
C ARG A 132 -14.28 20.06 -17.13
N LEU A 133 -14.11 18.87 -17.70
CA LEU A 133 -12.90 18.61 -18.48
C LEU A 133 -13.02 19.38 -19.79
N ASP A 134 -12.54 20.64 -19.78
CA ASP A 134 -12.40 21.46 -20.98
C ASP A 134 -11.37 20.78 -21.89
N ARG A 135 -11.86 19.83 -22.70
CA ARG A 135 -11.03 19.07 -23.64
C ARG A 135 -10.33 20.00 -24.61
N ASP A 136 -10.91 21.16 -24.90
CA ASP A 136 -10.31 22.16 -25.78
C ASP A 136 -9.14 22.85 -25.07
N GLN A 137 -9.25 23.13 -23.77
CA GLN A 137 -8.12 23.61 -22.96
C GLN A 137 -7.01 22.56 -22.87
N LEU A 138 -7.34 21.30 -22.62
CA LEU A 138 -6.36 20.21 -22.59
C LEU A 138 -5.69 20.00 -23.95
N ALA A 139 -6.44 20.03 -25.04
CA ALA A 139 -5.90 19.92 -26.39
C ALA A 139 -4.98 21.09 -26.74
N ARG A 140 -5.31 22.31 -26.31
CA ARG A 140 -4.45 23.49 -26.47
C ARG A 140 -3.14 23.33 -25.72
N GLN A 141 -3.19 22.91 -24.45
CA GLN A 141 -1.99 22.69 -23.63
C GLN A 141 -1.10 21.57 -24.20
N LEU A 142 -1.71 20.47 -24.67
CA LEU A 142 -0.98 19.40 -25.34
C LEU A 142 -0.30 19.88 -26.62
N ARG A 143 -0.99 20.67 -27.45
CA ARG A 143 -0.41 21.23 -28.68
C ARG A 143 0.75 22.15 -28.36
N GLU A 144 0.62 23.02 -27.36
CA GLU A 144 1.68 23.94 -26.94
C GLU A 144 2.90 23.18 -26.43
N ALA A 145 2.72 22.19 -25.56
CA ALA A 145 3.80 21.35 -25.04
C ALA A 145 4.51 20.58 -26.16
N VAL A 146 3.76 20.01 -27.12
CA VAL A 146 4.33 19.31 -28.27
C VAL A 146 5.10 20.26 -29.17
N MET A 147 4.60 21.48 -29.43
CA MET A 147 5.32 22.48 -30.21
C MET A 147 6.63 22.88 -29.52
N VAL A 148 6.62 23.12 -28.21
CA VAL A 148 7.83 23.43 -27.44
C VAL A 148 8.84 22.29 -27.52
N LEU A 149 8.38 21.04 -27.36
CA LEU A 149 9.24 19.85 -27.45
C LEU A 149 9.81 19.68 -28.86
N LEU A 150 9.00 19.84 -29.90
CA LEU A 150 9.46 19.77 -31.29
C LEU A 150 10.44 20.90 -31.61
N THR A 151 10.21 22.13 -31.14
CA THR A 151 11.15 23.23 -31.33
C THR A 151 12.48 22.97 -30.63
N LYS A 152 12.45 22.43 -29.40
CA LYS A 152 13.69 22.01 -28.71
C LYS A 152 14.39 20.88 -29.44
N LEU A 153 13.65 19.84 -29.83
CA LEU A 153 14.21 18.69 -30.55
C LEU A 153 14.78 19.08 -31.90
N VAL A 154 14.13 19.95 -32.67
CA VAL A 154 14.65 20.47 -33.95
C VAL A 154 15.80 21.45 -33.74
N GLY A 155 15.82 22.18 -32.63
CA GLY A 155 16.94 23.03 -32.24
C GLY A 155 18.17 22.25 -31.77
N GLU A 156 17.96 21.11 -31.11
CA GLU A 156 19.00 20.20 -30.60
C GLU A 156 19.46 19.18 -31.66
N ALA A 157 18.56 18.73 -32.53
CA ALA A 157 18.90 17.94 -33.71
C ALA A 157 19.64 18.86 -34.70
N GLY A 158 20.97 18.77 -34.70
CA GLY A 158 21.82 19.55 -35.59
C GLY A 158 21.30 19.52 -37.03
N ILE A 159 21.06 20.70 -37.59
CA ILE A 159 20.64 20.85 -38.99
C ILE A 159 21.75 20.28 -39.87
N SER A 160 21.43 19.33 -40.75
CA SER A 160 22.42 18.78 -41.66
C SER A 160 22.84 19.85 -42.67
N ALA A 161 24.15 20.16 -42.67
CA ALA A 161 24.72 21.22 -43.51
C ALA A 161 24.45 20.97 -45.00
N ASP A 162 24.50 19.71 -45.44
CA ASP A 162 24.27 19.34 -46.85
C ASP A 162 22.82 19.58 -47.31
N LEU A 163 21.82 19.28 -46.47
CA LEU A 163 20.42 19.56 -46.80
C LEU A 163 20.08 21.04 -46.72
N LEU A 164 20.74 21.78 -45.81
CA LEU A 164 20.59 23.23 -45.75
C LEU A 164 21.20 23.88 -46.99
N ALA A 165 22.40 23.46 -47.40
CA ALA A 165 23.06 23.96 -48.60
C ALA A 165 22.23 23.68 -49.86
N SER A 166 21.67 22.48 -50.01
CA SER A 166 20.83 22.13 -51.17
C SER A 166 19.54 22.96 -51.22
N ARG A 167 18.91 23.22 -50.07
CA ARG A 167 17.73 24.09 -49.99
C ARG A 167 18.04 25.55 -50.28
N ILE A 168 19.17 26.05 -49.79
CA ILE A 168 19.62 27.42 -50.08
C ILE A 168 19.89 27.56 -51.57
N ALA A 169 20.62 26.62 -52.19
CA ALA A 169 20.86 26.62 -53.63
C ALA A 169 19.55 26.67 -54.44
N ALA A 170 18.61 25.77 -54.13
CA ALA A 170 17.31 25.74 -54.79
C ALA A 170 16.49 27.04 -54.61
N ALA A 171 16.50 27.63 -53.41
CA ALA A 171 15.84 28.91 -53.17
C ALA A 171 16.51 30.07 -53.94
N THR A 172 17.84 30.03 -54.06
CA THR A 172 18.63 31.03 -54.79
C THR A 172 18.37 30.95 -56.29
N ASP A 173 18.25 29.74 -56.84
CA ASP A 173 17.91 29.52 -58.25
C ASP A 173 16.49 30.06 -58.57
N ILE A 174 15.52 29.85 -57.69
CA ILE A 174 14.16 30.40 -57.86
C ILE A 174 14.19 31.95 -57.82
N LEU A 175 15.00 32.54 -56.94
CA LEU A 175 15.19 33.98 -56.87
C LEU A 175 15.88 34.53 -58.12
N ALA A 176 16.90 33.84 -58.64
CA ALA A 176 17.60 34.21 -59.86
C ALA A 176 16.67 34.15 -61.09
N ASP A 177 15.88 33.09 -61.23
CA ASP A 177 14.89 32.93 -62.31
C ASP A 177 13.80 34.02 -62.25
N SER A 178 13.37 34.39 -61.03
CA SER A 178 12.43 35.50 -60.83
C SER A 178 13.03 36.87 -61.20
N ALA A 179 14.34 37.04 -61.04
CA ALA A 179 15.06 38.26 -61.38
C ALA A 179 15.35 38.38 -62.89
N GLU A 180 15.59 37.26 -63.58
CA GLU A 180 15.71 37.23 -65.05
C GLU A 180 14.38 37.55 -65.75
N SER A 181 13.25 37.11 -65.18
CA SER A 181 11.91 37.47 -65.67
C SER A 181 11.57 38.97 -65.57
N ALA A 182 12.35 39.77 -64.84
CA ALA A 182 12.18 41.22 -64.76
C ALA A 182 12.93 41.98 -65.87
N MET A 183 13.80 41.33 -66.65
CA MET A 183 14.53 41.97 -67.77
C MET A 183 13.77 41.80 -69.08
N LEU A 184 12.61 42.46 -69.17
CA LEU A 184 11.79 42.53 -70.39
C LEU A 184 12.56 43.22 -71.53
N ARG A 185 13.12 42.45 -72.47
CA ARG A 185 13.64 42.99 -73.74
C ARG A 185 12.47 43.38 -74.63
N VAL A 186 12.21 44.68 -74.72
CA VAL A 186 11.28 45.26 -75.70
C VAL A 186 11.94 45.20 -77.08
N HIS A 187 11.31 44.47 -78.00
CA HIS A 187 11.70 44.46 -79.41
C HIS A 187 11.25 45.79 -80.04
N PRO A 188 12.08 46.49 -80.84
CA PRO A 188 11.67 47.71 -81.53
C PRO A 188 10.56 47.45 -82.56
#